data_AF-A0A3A0CH07-F1
#
_entry.id   AF-A0A3A0CH07-F1
#
_cell.length_a   1.000
_cell.length_b   1.000
_cell.length_c   1.000
_cell.angle_alpha   90.00
_cell.angle_beta   90.00
_cell.angle_gamma   90.00
#
_symmetry.space_group_name_H-M   'P 1'
#
loop_
_entity.id
_entity.type
_entity.pdbx_description
1 polymer ?
#
loop_
_entity_poly.entity_id
_entity_poly.type
_entity_poly.pdbx_seq_one_letter_code
_entity_poly.pdbx_strand_id
1 'polypeptide(L)'
;MLPVARDAACVSGIEQPRATYSGVIAMKVSSVLRSILLVLFVAAFCQAQSDGGPRGRGGPRDRERRANPFGPPRPAQILTRIENELPLKSDQTPKAKELFDTYEATVKALREEYRGANEDAEKWKGFREEMQAARAAGDQEKVREILERMRAARTEQDARLAPVRQQVEGAQKNLKDGMLALLAENQKPGFERIWEEEFGGKRRARVPVADPKVLKSVIDDMKGLSGQQKEKIEAAFKTYFENTRGEDVDKAVKAAQTRRLSEDVFSVLDEEQGREAQKLIRERSRKGSKSETPDDNVPPPSNP
;
A
#
# COMPACT_ATOMS: atom_id res chain seq x y z
N MET A 1 39.90 -21.21 -47.18
CA MET A 1 41.01 -22.16 -47.25
C MET A 1 41.73 -22.14 -45.90
N LEU A 2 41.56 -23.19 -45.11
CA LEU A 2 42.46 -23.54 -43.98
C LEU A 2 43.73 -24.20 -44.57
N PRO A 3 44.88 -24.17 -43.88
CA PRO A 3 45.21 -25.21 -42.87
C PRO A 3 45.66 -24.59 -41.52
N VAL A 4 45.32 -25.14 -40.33
CA VAL A 4 45.89 -26.35 -39.66
C VAL A 4 47.36 -26.13 -39.26
N ALA A 5 47.89 -26.47 -38.07
CA ALA A 5 47.41 -26.76 -36.72
C ALA A 5 48.66 -27.01 -35.84
N ARG A 6 48.43 -27.01 -34.51
CA ARG A 6 48.91 -28.01 -33.53
C ARG A 6 50.21 -27.83 -32.72
N ASP A 7 50.00 -28.19 -31.44
CA ASP A 7 50.87 -28.83 -30.46
C ASP A 7 51.90 -27.97 -29.71
N ALA A 8 52.25 -28.21 -28.46
CA ALA A 8 51.73 -28.93 -27.30
C ALA A 8 52.77 -28.69 -26.17
N ALA A 9 52.39 -28.76 -24.90
CA ALA A 9 53.09 -29.50 -23.84
C ALA A 9 52.89 -28.89 -22.44
N CYS A 10 52.52 -29.81 -21.54
CA CYS A 10 52.42 -29.69 -20.09
C CYS A 10 53.80 -29.67 -19.43
N VAL A 11 53.93 -29.04 -18.26
CA VAL A 11 54.79 -29.54 -17.16
C VAL A 11 54.09 -29.29 -15.82
N SER A 12 53.93 -30.38 -15.08
CA SER A 12 53.48 -30.50 -13.69
C SER A 12 54.69 -30.60 -12.74
N GLY A 13 54.49 -30.29 -11.44
CA GLY A 13 55.46 -30.55 -10.36
C GLY A 13 55.38 -29.50 -9.25
N ILE A 14 54.54 -29.65 -8.22
CA ILE A 14 54.77 -30.36 -6.94
C ILE A 14 55.84 -29.69 -6.08
N GLU A 15 55.43 -29.04 -4.98
CA GLU A 15 56.11 -29.14 -3.68
C GLU A 15 55.17 -28.73 -2.53
N GLN A 16 54.97 -29.65 -1.58
CA GLN A 16 54.40 -29.40 -0.26
C GLN A 16 55.50 -28.90 0.69
N PRO A 17 55.12 -28.25 1.80
CA PRO A 17 55.57 -28.82 3.06
C PRO A 17 54.45 -28.99 4.11
N ARG A 18 54.52 -30.16 4.75
CA ARG A 18 53.88 -30.50 6.03
C ARG A 18 54.57 -29.71 7.15
N ALA A 19 53.79 -29.19 8.09
CA ALA A 19 54.22 -29.04 9.48
C ALA A 19 53.05 -29.32 10.42
N THR A 20 53.24 -30.38 11.20
CA THR A 20 52.43 -30.88 12.30
C THR A 20 52.53 -29.99 13.54
N TYR A 21 51.42 -29.76 14.24
CA TYR A 21 51.42 -29.53 15.69
C TYR A 21 50.17 -30.18 16.33
N SER A 22 50.40 -31.30 17.03
CA SER A 22 49.61 -31.73 18.20
C SER A 22 49.90 -30.75 19.34
N GLY A 23 49.06 -30.45 20.31
CA GLY A 23 47.82 -31.02 20.80
C GLY A 23 47.62 -30.49 22.24
N VAL A 24 46.42 -30.73 22.79
CA VAL A 24 46.13 -30.69 24.23
C VAL A 24 46.03 -29.31 24.90
N ILE A 25 44.97 -28.54 24.60
CA ILE A 25 44.18 -27.82 25.62
C ILE A 25 42.71 -27.89 25.22
N ALA A 26 42.14 -29.10 25.35
CA ALA A 26 40.70 -29.30 25.36
C ALA A 26 40.25 -29.48 26.80
N MET A 27 39.04 -29.01 27.09
CA MET A 27 38.28 -29.23 28.32
C MET A 27 38.58 -28.26 29.48
N LYS A 28 38.06 -27.03 29.35
CA LYS A 28 37.32 -26.30 30.43
C LYS A 28 36.75 -24.94 30.01
N VAL A 29 36.90 -24.55 28.74
CA VAL A 29 36.26 -23.32 28.21
C VAL A 29 34.87 -23.59 27.59
N SER A 30 34.49 -24.87 27.43
CA SER A 30 33.21 -25.27 26.80
C SER A 30 31.96 -25.02 27.67
N SER A 31 32.08 -24.77 28.98
CA SER A 31 30.89 -24.54 29.82
C SER A 31 30.45 -23.08 29.80
N VAL A 32 31.37 -22.12 29.96
CA VAL A 32 31.04 -20.69 29.96
C VAL A 32 30.61 -20.20 28.57
N LEU A 33 31.26 -20.69 27.50
CA LEU A 33 30.83 -20.38 26.13
C LEU A 33 29.48 -21.02 25.76
N ARG A 34 29.14 -22.19 26.33
CA ARG A 34 27.79 -22.78 26.16
C ARG A 34 26.73 -21.99 26.91
N SER A 35 27.02 -21.49 28.11
CA SER A 35 26.07 -20.64 28.86
C SER A 35 25.81 -19.30 28.17
N ILE A 36 26.85 -18.66 27.60
CA ILE A 36 26.71 -17.40 26.86
C ILE A 36 25.99 -17.64 25.51
N LEU A 37 26.29 -18.75 24.81
CA LEU A 37 25.55 -19.14 23.62
C LEU A 37 24.08 -19.46 23.92
N LEU A 38 23.75 -20.05 25.07
CA LEU A 38 22.37 -20.38 25.43
C LEU A 38 21.57 -19.13 25.87
N VAL A 39 22.20 -18.16 26.53
CA VAL A 39 21.56 -16.86 26.85
C VAL A 39 21.37 -16.01 25.59
N LEU A 40 22.30 -16.04 24.62
CA LEU A 40 22.10 -15.39 23.31
C LEU A 40 21.07 -16.12 22.43
N PHE A 41 20.95 -17.45 22.54
CA PHE A 41 19.93 -18.22 21.82
C PHE A 41 18.53 -17.96 22.38
N VAL A 42 18.35 -17.83 23.70
CA VAL A 42 17.04 -17.49 24.30
C VAL A 42 16.66 -16.03 24.04
N ALA A 43 17.61 -15.09 24.07
CA ALA A 43 17.34 -13.70 23.70
C ALA A 43 16.98 -13.54 22.21
N ALA A 44 17.62 -14.30 21.31
CA ALA A 44 17.26 -14.34 19.89
C ALA A 44 15.95 -15.10 19.63
N PHE A 45 15.60 -16.12 20.42
CA PHE A 45 14.35 -16.88 20.26
C PHE A 45 13.12 -16.13 20.79
N CYS A 46 13.28 -15.28 21.81
CA CYS A 46 12.22 -14.37 22.26
C CYS A 46 11.98 -13.19 21.29
N GLN A 47 12.95 -12.82 20.46
CA GLN A 47 12.74 -11.89 19.34
C GLN A 47 12.28 -12.59 18.04
N ALA A 48 12.54 -13.89 17.88
CA ALA A 48 12.24 -14.64 16.66
C ALA A 48 10.91 -15.41 16.67
N GLN A 49 10.15 -15.45 17.77
CA GLN A 49 8.77 -15.96 17.78
C GLN A 49 7.71 -14.92 17.39
N SER A 50 8.10 -13.67 17.08
CA SER A 50 7.18 -12.65 16.54
C SER A 50 7.07 -12.64 15.02
N ASP A 51 7.89 -13.40 14.29
CA ASP A 51 7.90 -13.41 12.82
C ASP A 51 7.97 -14.84 12.27
N GLY A 52 6.80 -15.48 12.14
CA GLY A 52 6.63 -16.72 11.38
C GLY A 52 6.89 -16.51 9.88
N GLY A 53 7.86 -17.27 9.32
CA GLY A 53 8.36 -17.20 7.93
C GLY A 53 7.40 -17.75 6.84
N PRO A 54 7.88 -18.33 5.71
CA PRO A 54 9.22 -18.33 5.12
C PRO A 54 9.28 -17.51 3.81
N ARG A 55 10.37 -16.76 3.60
CA ARG A 55 10.68 -16.12 2.31
C ARG A 55 11.45 -17.09 1.42
N GLY A 56 10.81 -17.52 0.33
CA GLY A 56 11.49 -18.18 -0.78
C GLY A 56 12.62 -17.31 -1.36
N ARG A 57 13.69 -17.97 -1.78
CA ARG A 57 14.81 -17.39 -2.52
C ARG A 57 14.33 -16.63 -3.75
N GLY A 58 14.39 -15.31 -3.71
CA GLY A 58 14.38 -14.42 -4.87
C GLY A 58 15.57 -13.47 -4.75
N GLY A 59 16.41 -13.41 -5.78
CA GLY A 59 17.68 -12.67 -5.78
C GLY A 59 17.53 -11.14 -5.67
N PRO A 60 18.63 -10.38 -5.68
CA PRO A 60 18.66 -8.94 -5.38
C PRO A 60 18.04 -8.01 -6.45
N ARG A 61 17.19 -8.49 -7.37
CA ARG A 61 16.71 -7.68 -8.51
C ARG A 61 15.20 -7.48 -8.66
N ASP A 62 14.35 -8.13 -7.85
CA ASP A 62 12.88 -7.98 -7.99
C ASP A 62 12.21 -7.18 -6.87
N ARG A 63 12.91 -6.20 -6.30
CA ARG A 63 12.33 -5.24 -5.33
C ARG A 63 11.82 -3.95 -5.96
N GLU A 64 11.90 -3.81 -7.27
CA GLU A 64 11.14 -2.79 -8.00
C GLU A 64 9.71 -3.29 -8.24
N ARG A 65 8.72 -2.43 -7.95
CA ARG A 65 7.27 -2.62 -8.20
C ARG A 65 6.43 -3.34 -7.13
N ARG A 66 6.73 -3.17 -5.84
CA ARG A 66 5.61 -2.93 -4.91
C ARG A 66 5.15 -1.49 -5.09
N ALA A 67 4.31 -1.27 -6.10
CA ALA A 67 3.59 -0.03 -6.29
C ALA A 67 2.90 0.30 -4.97
N ASN A 68 3.34 1.37 -4.31
CA ASN A 68 2.64 1.92 -3.16
C ASN A 68 1.23 2.30 -3.66
N PRO A 69 0.14 1.61 -3.24
CA PRO A 69 -1.21 1.85 -3.79
C PRO A 69 -1.81 3.20 -3.34
N PHE A 70 -0.98 4.03 -2.71
CA PHE A 70 -1.29 5.33 -2.14
C PHE A 70 -0.35 6.43 -2.65
N GLY A 71 0.53 6.14 -3.62
CA GLY A 71 1.30 7.18 -4.29
C GLY A 71 0.42 8.04 -5.21
N PRO A 72 0.80 9.29 -5.49
CA PRO A 72 0.16 10.07 -6.56
C PRO A 72 0.17 9.26 -7.87
N PRO A 73 -0.86 9.41 -8.72
CA PRO A 73 -0.98 8.64 -9.95
C PRO A 73 0.29 8.83 -10.79
N ARG A 74 0.86 7.72 -11.29
CA ARG A 74 2.10 7.77 -12.05
C ARG A 74 1.76 8.16 -13.49
N PRO A 75 2.29 9.29 -14.01
CA PRO A 75 2.00 9.78 -15.38
C PRO A 75 2.11 8.69 -16.44
N ALA A 76 3.19 7.89 -16.40
CA ALA A 76 3.41 6.78 -17.33
C ALA A 76 2.35 5.67 -17.28
N GLN A 77 1.74 5.41 -16.12
CA GLN A 77 0.67 4.40 -16.00
C GLN A 77 -0.63 4.91 -16.62
N ILE A 78 -0.93 6.19 -16.46
CA ILE A 78 -2.11 6.83 -17.06
C ILE A 78 -1.96 6.84 -18.58
N LEU A 79 -0.78 7.21 -19.10
CA LEU A 79 -0.50 7.16 -20.53
C LEU A 79 -0.69 5.74 -21.10
N THR A 80 -0.12 4.73 -20.45
CA THR A 80 -0.30 3.32 -20.85
C THR A 80 -1.78 2.91 -20.88
N ARG A 81 -2.56 3.39 -19.90
CA ARG A 81 -4.00 3.13 -19.83
C ARG A 81 -4.77 3.80 -20.96
N ILE A 82 -4.43 5.06 -21.27
CA ILE A 82 -4.98 5.80 -22.42
C ILE A 82 -4.65 5.06 -23.72
N GLU A 83 -3.41 4.61 -23.91
CA GLU A 83 -3.00 3.84 -25.09
C GLU A 83 -3.75 2.52 -25.25
N ASN A 84 -4.11 1.86 -24.15
CA ASN A 84 -4.83 0.59 -24.17
C ASN A 84 -6.35 0.74 -24.33
N GLU A 85 -6.95 1.75 -23.71
CA GLU A 85 -8.41 1.94 -23.66
C GLU A 85 -8.94 2.86 -24.76
N LEU A 86 -8.09 3.68 -25.38
CA LEU A 86 -8.47 4.57 -26.47
C LEU A 86 -7.74 4.17 -27.75
N PRO A 87 -8.45 4.08 -28.89
CA PRO A 87 -7.82 3.81 -30.18
C PRO A 87 -7.09 5.06 -30.67
N LEU A 88 -5.90 5.33 -30.13
CA LEU A 88 -5.06 6.46 -30.53
C LEU A 88 -4.50 6.23 -31.94
N LYS A 89 -4.44 7.31 -32.73
CA LYS A 89 -3.74 7.31 -34.01
C LYS A 89 -2.22 7.33 -33.79
N SER A 90 -1.47 6.86 -34.78
CA SER A 90 0.01 6.79 -34.76
C SER A 90 0.69 8.13 -34.49
N ASP A 91 0.06 9.24 -34.87
CA ASP A 91 0.55 10.60 -34.67
C ASP A 91 0.14 11.20 -33.31
N GLN A 92 -0.86 10.62 -32.64
CA GLN A 92 -1.34 11.07 -31.33
C GLN A 92 -0.48 10.53 -30.19
N THR A 93 -0.05 9.26 -30.25
CA THR A 93 0.79 8.63 -29.22
C THR A 93 2.06 9.42 -28.86
N PRO A 94 2.92 9.85 -29.81
CA PRO A 94 4.13 10.59 -29.46
C PRO A 94 3.82 11.95 -28.82
N LYS A 95 2.77 12.64 -29.27
CA LYS A 95 2.34 13.94 -28.71
C LYS A 95 1.75 13.79 -27.31
N ALA A 96 0.97 12.74 -27.08
CA ALA A 96 0.45 12.42 -25.76
C ALA A 96 1.62 12.15 -24.79
N LYS A 97 2.61 11.36 -25.22
CA LYS A 97 3.81 11.11 -24.43
C LYS A 97 4.56 12.39 -24.06
N GLU A 98 4.76 13.30 -25.02
CA GLU A 98 5.42 14.59 -24.77
C GLU A 98 4.67 15.44 -23.72
N LEU A 99 3.34 15.47 -23.78
CA LEU A 99 2.52 16.18 -22.78
C LEU A 99 2.70 15.57 -21.37
N PHE A 100 2.69 14.24 -21.26
CA PHE A 100 2.90 13.54 -19.99
C PHE A 100 4.33 13.71 -19.45
N ASP A 101 5.35 13.67 -20.31
CA ASP A 101 6.75 13.91 -19.95
C ASP A 101 6.96 15.35 -19.46
N THR A 102 6.32 16.33 -20.12
CA THR A 102 6.36 17.75 -19.71
C THR A 102 5.70 17.96 -18.35
N TYR A 103 4.55 17.32 -18.12
CA TYR A 103 3.89 17.34 -16.81
C TYR A 103 4.79 16.72 -15.74
N GLU A 104 5.38 15.55 -16.00
CA GLU A 104 6.27 14.89 -15.05
C GLU A 104 7.51 15.74 -14.71
N ALA A 105 8.13 16.35 -15.71
CA ALA A 105 9.26 17.27 -15.53
C ALA A 105 8.86 18.48 -14.68
N THR A 106 7.71 19.09 -14.95
CA THR A 106 7.19 20.24 -14.19
C THR A 106 6.93 19.85 -12.74
N VAL A 107 6.21 18.76 -12.49
CA VAL A 107 5.94 18.29 -11.12
C VAL A 107 7.22 17.91 -10.39
N LYS A 108 8.21 17.32 -11.08
CA LYS A 108 9.51 17.00 -10.49
C LYS A 108 10.26 18.27 -10.08
N ALA A 109 10.33 19.27 -10.96
CA ALA A 109 10.98 20.56 -10.66
C ALA A 109 10.32 21.25 -9.45
N LEU A 110 8.98 21.30 -9.42
CA LEU A 110 8.22 21.84 -8.28
C LEU A 110 8.49 21.07 -6.99
N ARG A 111 8.64 19.75 -7.05
CA ARG A 111 9.02 18.95 -5.87
C ARG A 111 10.43 19.25 -5.41
N GLU A 112 11.38 19.41 -6.32
CA GLU A 112 12.77 19.69 -5.99
C GLU A 112 12.94 21.08 -5.37
N GLU A 113 12.25 22.09 -5.93
CA GLU A 113 12.20 23.46 -5.38
C GLU A 113 11.70 23.47 -3.93
N TYR A 114 10.66 22.68 -3.61
CA TYR A 114 10.05 22.66 -2.28
C TYR A 114 10.60 21.59 -1.34
N ARG A 115 11.42 20.65 -1.83
CA ARG A 115 12.12 19.66 -1.00
C ARG A 115 13.28 20.28 -0.20
N GLY A 116 13.67 21.52 -0.50
CA GLY A 116 14.79 22.24 0.13
C GLY A 116 14.66 22.51 1.64
N ALA A 117 13.51 22.29 2.28
CA ALA A 117 13.33 22.50 3.72
C ALA A 117 13.51 21.20 4.53
N ASN A 118 14.76 20.74 4.71
CA ASN A 118 15.09 19.63 5.62
C ASN A 118 14.64 19.85 7.08
N GLU A 119 14.30 21.08 7.45
CA GLU A 119 13.81 21.46 8.78
C GLU A 119 12.52 20.73 9.20
N ASP A 120 11.66 20.37 8.25
CA ASP A 120 10.38 19.74 8.58
C ASP A 120 10.55 18.28 9.02
N ALA A 121 11.51 17.56 8.44
CA ALA A 121 11.75 16.15 8.77
C ALA A 121 12.24 15.96 10.22
N GLU A 122 13.13 16.84 10.69
CA GLU A 122 13.61 16.83 12.07
C GLU A 122 12.53 17.25 13.06
N LYS A 123 11.74 18.29 12.74
CA LYS A 123 10.57 18.69 13.55
C LYS A 123 9.57 17.55 13.72
N TRP A 124 9.23 16.84 12.64
CA TRP A 124 8.32 15.69 12.70
C TRP A 124 8.89 14.47 13.41
N LYS A 125 10.22 14.33 13.47
CA LYS A 125 10.90 13.31 14.28
C LYS A 125 10.81 13.69 15.77
N GLY A 126 11.11 14.94 16.11
CA GLY A 126 10.98 15.47 17.47
C GLY A 126 9.57 15.30 18.05
N PHE A 127 8.51 15.66 17.30
CA PHE A 127 7.13 15.46 17.75
C PHE A 127 6.79 13.98 18.03
N ARG A 128 7.36 13.04 17.25
CA ARG A 128 7.12 11.61 17.46
C ARG A 128 7.81 11.10 18.73
N GLU A 129 9.04 11.53 18.97
CA GLU A 129 9.80 11.18 20.18
C GLU A 129 9.15 11.77 21.44
N GLU A 130 8.75 13.03 21.40
CA GLU A 130 8.02 13.69 22.51
C GLU A 130 6.68 13.00 22.79
N MET A 131 5.93 12.63 21.74
CA MET A 131 4.65 11.94 21.90
C MET A 131 4.82 10.54 22.48
N GLN A 132 5.88 9.82 22.10
CA GLN A 132 6.20 8.52 22.67
C GLN A 132 6.58 8.64 24.15
N ALA A 133 7.41 9.63 24.50
CA ALA A 133 7.78 9.90 25.90
C ALA A 133 6.57 10.30 26.75
N ALA A 134 5.71 11.18 26.28
CA ALA A 134 4.50 11.61 26.99
C ALA A 134 3.52 10.44 27.22
N ARG A 135 3.35 9.56 26.23
CA ARG A 135 2.54 8.35 26.37
C ARG A 135 3.13 7.36 27.37
N ALA A 136 4.45 7.16 27.34
CA ALA A 136 5.13 6.28 28.29
C ALA A 136 5.03 6.80 29.74
N ALA A 137 5.02 8.12 29.92
CA ALA A 137 4.84 8.77 31.21
C ALA A 137 3.36 8.87 31.67
N GLY A 138 2.40 8.48 30.84
CA GLY A 138 0.96 8.62 31.13
C GLY A 138 0.45 10.07 31.14
N ASP A 139 1.24 11.02 30.63
CA ASP A 139 0.96 12.45 30.66
C ASP A 139 0.00 12.85 29.52
N GLN A 140 -1.30 12.82 29.84
CA GLN A 140 -2.37 13.13 28.88
C GLN A 140 -2.40 14.60 28.47
N GLU A 141 -1.94 15.51 29.33
CA GLU A 141 -1.91 16.94 29.05
C GLU A 141 -0.84 17.24 27.99
N LYS A 142 0.35 16.68 28.18
CA LYS A 142 1.45 16.79 27.22
C LYS A 142 1.14 16.14 25.88
N VAL A 143 0.41 15.03 25.86
CA VAL A 143 -0.07 14.42 24.60
C VAL A 143 -0.99 15.38 23.84
N ARG A 144 -1.90 16.09 24.52
CA ARG A 144 -2.78 17.08 23.88
C ARG A 144 -1.99 18.26 23.33
N GLU A 145 -1.05 18.79 24.11
CA GLU A 145 -0.19 19.89 23.69
C GLU A 145 0.61 19.53 22.42
N ILE A 146 1.24 18.35 22.39
CA ILE A 146 1.99 17.91 21.21
C ILE A 146 1.07 17.75 19.99
N LEU A 147 -0.16 17.24 20.16
CA LEU A 147 -1.13 17.15 19.06
C LEU A 147 -1.52 18.53 18.51
N GLU A 148 -1.68 19.54 19.37
CA GLU A 148 -1.95 20.91 18.92
C GLU A 148 -0.76 21.50 18.17
N ARG A 149 0.46 21.29 18.66
CA ARG A 149 1.69 21.72 17.96
C ARG A 149 1.85 21.04 16.61
N MET A 150 1.55 19.74 16.53
CA MET A 150 1.52 19.00 15.26
C MET A 150 0.46 19.55 14.29
N ARG A 151 -0.73 19.94 14.79
CA ARG A 151 -1.77 20.57 13.95
C ARG A 151 -1.30 21.93 13.43
N ALA A 152 -0.74 22.77 14.29
CA ALA A 152 -0.22 24.08 13.90
C ALA A 152 0.89 23.96 12.84
N ALA A 153 1.87 23.06 13.07
CA ALA A 153 2.93 22.77 12.12
C ALA A 153 2.39 22.25 10.78
N ARG A 154 1.33 21.44 10.80
CA ARG A 154 0.67 20.97 9.59
C ARG A 154 -0.05 22.09 8.84
N THR A 155 -0.76 22.97 9.52
CA THR A 155 -1.41 24.13 8.91
C THR A 155 -0.39 25.07 8.27
N GLU A 156 0.74 25.30 8.94
CA GLU A 156 1.84 26.10 8.40
C GLU A 156 2.45 25.44 7.16
N GLN A 157 2.68 24.12 7.21
CA GLN A 157 3.14 23.35 6.06
C GLN A 157 2.15 23.39 4.90
N ASP A 158 0.85 23.25 5.18
CA ASP A 158 -0.21 23.33 4.18
C ASP A 158 -0.26 24.72 3.52
N ALA A 159 -0.06 25.80 4.30
CA ALA A 159 0.02 27.16 3.79
C ALA A 159 1.27 27.38 2.91
N ARG A 160 2.43 26.86 3.32
CA ARG A 160 3.67 26.89 2.51
C ARG A 160 3.55 26.10 1.21
N LEU A 161 2.84 24.99 1.23
CA LEU A 161 2.62 24.12 0.06
C LEU A 161 1.43 24.56 -0.81
N ALA A 162 0.58 25.47 -0.35
CA ALA A 162 -0.54 26.00 -1.13
C ALA A 162 -0.14 26.50 -2.53
N PRO A 163 0.92 27.32 -2.71
CA PRO A 163 1.34 27.74 -4.05
C PRO A 163 1.78 26.57 -4.93
N VAL A 164 2.46 25.56 -4.36
CA VAL A 164 2.82 24.33 -5.10
C VAL A 164 1.60 23.59 -5.59
N ARG A 165 0.58 23.46 -4.73
CA ARG A 165 -0.68 22.80 -5.09
C ARG A 165 -1.33 23.50 -6.26
N GLN A 166 -1.39 24.84 -6.24
CA GLN A 166 -1.91 25.63 -7.35
C GLN A 166 -1.10 25.44 -8.64
N GLN A 167 0.23 25.39 -8.56
CA GLN A 167 1.08 25.17 -9.73
C GLN A 167 0.94 23.74 -10.30
N VAL A 168 0.82 22.73 -9.43
CA VAL A 168 0.55 21.34 -9.85
C VAL A 168 -0.82 21.21 -10.47
N GLU A 169 -1.85 21.84 -9.90
CA GLU A 169 -3.21 21.90 -10.46
C GLU A 169 -3.20 22.59 -11.83
N GLY A 170 -2.44 23.68 -11.99
CA GLY A 170 -2.25 24.37 -13.27
C GLY A 170 -1.57 23.48 -14.31
N ALA A 171 -0.47 22.79 -13.95
CA ALA A 171 0.21 21.85 -14.84
C ALA A 171 -0.69 20.67 -15.23
N GLN A 172 -1.50 20.18 -14.29
CA GLN A 172 -2.48 19.12 -14.51
C GLN A 172 -3.61 19.58 -15.43
N LYS A 173 -4.10 20.80 -15.28
CA LYS A 173 -5.08 21.40 -16.19
C LYS A 173 -4.52 21.53 -17.60
N ASN A 174 -3.29 22.02 -17.75
CA ASN A 174 -2.63 22.14 -19.04
C ASN A 174 -2.46 20.77 -19.73
N LEU A 175 -2.11 19.73 -18.97
CA LEU A 175 -2.07 18.36 -19.46
C LEU A 175 -3.45 17.90 -19.95
N LYS A 176 -4.52 18.13 -19.16
CA LYS A 176 -5.89 17.79 -19.54
C LYS A 176 -6.31 18.47 -20.84
N ASP A 177 -6.13 19.78 -20.91
CA ASP A 177 -6.55 20.62 -22.02
C ASP A 177 -5.76 20.25 -23.29
N GLY A 178 -4.45 20.00 -23.16
CA GLY A 178 -3.61 19.51 -24.25
C GLY A 178 -4.02 18.13 -24.78
N MET A 179 -4.37 17.20 -23.89
CA MET A 179 -4.89 15.89 -24.27
C MET A 179 -6.25 16.00 -24.97
N LEU A 180 -7.17 16.82 -24.46
CA LEU A 180 -8.47 17.05 -25.09
C LEU A 180 -8.36 17.70 -26.48
N ALA A 181 -7.37 18.59 -26.68
CA ALA A 181 -7.10 19.19 -27.98
C ALA A 181 -6.47 18.20 -28.97
N LEU A 182 -5.70 17.23 -28.48
CA LEU A 182 -5.06 16.20 -29.30
C LEU A 182 -6.03 15.09 -29.75
N LEU A 183 -7.03 14.78 -28.92
CA LEU A 183 -7.96 13.68 -29.12
C LEU A 183 -9.11 14.07 -30.08
N ALA A 184 -9.53 13.11 -30.90
CA ALA A 184 -10.72 13.24 -31.73
C ALA A 184 -12.00 13.24 -30.87
N GLU A 185 -13.10 13.82 -31.38
CA GLU A 185 -14.36 13.96 -30.62
C GLU A 185 -14.89 12.63 -30.06
N ASN A 186 -14.73 11.53 -30.79
CA ASN A 186 -15.15 10.20 -30.34
C ASN A 186 -14.27 9.60 -29.23
N GLN A 187 -13.05 10.11 -29.03
CA GLN A 187 -12.10 9.65 -28.01
C GLN A 187 -12.23 10.45 -26.69
N LYS A 188 -12.69 11.71 -26.75
CA LYS A 188 -12.79 12.60 -25.58
C LYS A 188 -13.60 12.03 -24.42
N PRO A 189 -14.79 11.42 -24.60
CA PRO A 189 -15.55 10.87 -23.48
C PRO A 189 -14.82 9.75 -22.73
N GLY A 190 -14.09 8.90 -23.45
CA GLY A 190 -13.29 7.84 -22.83
C GLY A 190 -12.09 8.39 -22.07
N PHE A 191 -11.43 9.42 -22.61
CA PHE A 191 -10.36 10.13 -21.91
C PHE A 191 -10.87 10.84 -20.65
N GLU A 192 -11.98 11.57 -20.72
CA GLU A 192 -12.56 12.26 -19.57
C GLU A 192 -12.93 11.29 -18.45
N ARG A 193 -13.42 10.10 -18.78
CA ARG A 193 -13.66 9.02 -17.81
C ARG A 193 -12.37 8.58 -17.13
N ILE A 194 -11.32 8.24 -17.90
CA ILE A 194 -10.02 7.85 -17.35
C ILE A 194 -9.44 8.98 -16.48
N TRP A 195 -9.56 10.21 -16.95
CA TRP A 195 -9.10 11.40 -16.24
C TRP A 195 -9.81 11.58 -14.91
N GLU A 196 -11.14 11.50 -14.86
CA GLU A 196 -11.89 11.62 -13.62
C GLU A 196 -11.58 10.48 -12.64
N GLU A 197 -11.33 9.26 -13.14
CA GLU A 197 -10.95 8.12 -12.29
C GLU A 197 -9.57 8.29 -11.62
N GLU A 198 -8.60 8.87 -12.33
CA GLU A 198 -7.21 9.01 -11.85
C GLU A 198 -6.98 10.33 -11.10
N PHE A 199 -7.63 11.40 -11.56
CA PHE A 199 -7.38 12.78 -11.14
C PHE A 199 -8.60 13.48 -10.54
N GLY A 200 -9.80 12.96 -10.75
CA GLY A 200 -10.99 13.48 -10.11
C GLY A 200 -10.83 13.39 -8.59
N GLY A 201 -10.76 14.54 -7.92
CA GLY A 201 -10.80 14.62 -6.46
C GLY A 201 -12.03 13.91 -5.87
N LYS A 202 -13.05 13.65 -6.71
CA LYS A 202 -13.98 12.55 -6.55
C LYS A 202 -13.26 11.22 -6.78
N ARG A 203 -12.39 10.84 -5.83
CA ARG A 203 -12.23 9.42 -5.49
C ARG A 203 -13.63 8.93 -5.16
N ARG A 204 -14.45 8.50 -6.14
CA ARG A 204 -15.85 8.01 -6.00
C ARG A 204 -16.11 7.60 -4.56
N ALA A 205 -16.56 8.53 -3.70
CA ALA A 205 -16.30 8.56 -2.26
C ALA A 205 -15.81 7.21 -1.72
N ARG A 206 -14.50 6.88 -1.90
CA ARG A 206 -13.97 5.49 -2.02
C ARG A 206 -14.92 4.52 -1.34
N VAL A 207 -15.85 3.94 -2.11
CA VAL A 207 -16.89 3.10 -1.52
C VAL A 207 -16.17 2.09 -0.65
N PRO A 208 -16.39 2.08 0.68
CA PRO A 208 -15.64 1.21 1.55
C PRO A 208 -15.89 -0.21 1.05
N VAL A 209 -14.82 -0.88 0.61
CA VAL A 209 -14.90 -2.30 0.25
C VAL A 209 -15.11 -3.02 1.57
N ALA A 210 -16.38 -3.28 1.86
CA ALA A 210 -16.83 -3.99 3.05
C ALA A 210 -16.84 -5.48 2.76
N ASP A 211 -16.61 -6.29 3.79
CA ASP A 211 -16.91 -7.72 3.70
C ASP A 211 -18.39 -7.86 3.25
N PRO A 212 -18.70 -8.67 2.22
CA PRO A 212 -20.07 -8.87 1.75
C PRO A 212 -21.07 -9.24 2.85
N LYS A 213 -20.64 -9.97 3.88
CA LYS A 213 -21.49 -10.32 5.03
C LYS A 213 -21.82 -9.09 5.87
N VAL A 214 -20.81 -8.24 6.12
CA VAL A 214 -20.98 -6.98 6.85
C VAL A 214 -21.86 -6.03 6.05
N LEU A 215 -21.60 -5.92 4.74
CA LEU A 215 -22.39 -5.08 3.84
C LEU A 215 -23.86 -5.51 3.84
N LYS A 216 -24.14 -6.82 3.67
CA LYS A 216 -25.51 -7.35 3.70
C LYS A 216 -26.22 -7.01 5.01
N SER A 217 -25.57 -7.31 6.13
CA SER A 217 -26.11 -7.04 7.46
C SER A 217 -26.39 -5.55 7.70
N VAL A 218 -25.54 -4.65 7.18
CA VAL A 218 -25.78 -3.19 7.28
C VAL A 218 -27.00 -2.79 6.45
N ILE A 219 -27.11 -3.27 5.21
CA ILE A 219 -28.24 -2.96 4.34
C ILE A 219 -29.56 -3.49 4.92
N ASP A 220 -29.57 -4.72 5.46
CA ASP A 220 -30.76 -5.33 6.06
C ASP A 220 -31.28 -4.50 7.25
N ASP A 221 -30.38 -3.86 7.99
CA ASP A 221 -30.70 -3.03 9.16
C ASP A 221 -30.96 -1.56 8.83
N MET A 222 -30.75 -1.14 7.57
CA MET A 222 -31.00 0.25 7.14
C MET A 222 -32.51 0.51 7.03
N LYS A 223 -32.93 1.61 7.67
CA LYS A 223 -34.31 2.10 7.56
C LYS A 223 -34.43 3.01 6.34
N GLY A 224 -35.64 3.09 5.77
CA GLY A 224 -35.94 4.03 4.68
C GLY A 224 -35.53 3.58 3.28
N LEU A 225 -35.05 2.34 3.09
CA LEU A 225 -34.86 1.78 1.75
C LEU A 225 -36.20 1.50 1.07
N SER A 226 -36.40 2.04 -0.13
CA SER A 226 -37.59 1.74 -0.94
C SER A 226 -37.60 0.28 -1.41
N GLY A 227 -38.77 -0.26 -1.75
CA GLY A 227 -38.90 -1.63 -2.27
C GLY A 227 -38.04 -1.85 -3.53
N GLN A 228 -37.98 -0.86 -4.41
CA GLN A 228 -37.17 -0.90 -5.62
C GLN A 228 -35.65 -0.88 -5.34
N GLN A 229 -35.22 -0.15 -4.30
CA GLN A 229 -33.81 -0.17 -3.88
C GLN A 229 -33.42 -1.54 -3.32
N LYS A 230 -34.30 -2.14 -2.49
CA LYS A 230 -34.05 -3.48 -1.92
C LYS A 230 -33.91 -4.54 -3.01
N GLU A 231 -34.80 -4.55 -3.99
CA GLU A 231 -34.74 -5.49 -5.11
C GLU A 231 -33.44 -5.36 -5.92
N LYS A 232 -33.01 -4.13 -6.23
CA LYS A 232 -31.73 -3.88 -6.93
C LYS A 232 -30.53 -4.33 -6.11
N ILE A 233 -30.55 -4.10 -4.80
CA ILE A 233 -29.47 -4.53 -3.90
C ILE A 233 -29.43 -6.06 -3.80
N GLU A 234 -30.58 -6.72 -3.64
CA GLU A 234 -30.67 -8.19 -3.64
C GLU A 234 -30.15 -8.80 -4.95
N ALA A 235 -30.47 -8.20 -6.10
CA ALA A 235 -29.95 -8.62 -7.40
C ALA A 235 -28.42 -8.49 -7.48
N ALA A 236 -27.84 -7.41 -6.91
CA ALA A 236 -26.39 -7.25 -6.82
C ALA A 236 -25.73 -8.32 -5.95
N PHE A 237 -26.33 -8.65 -4.79
CA PHE A 237 -25.87 -9.74 -3.93
C PHE A 237 -25.96 -11.10 -4.63
N LYS A 238 -27.08 -11.37 -5.32
CA LYS A 238 -27.25 -12.62 -6.07
C LYS A 238 -26.17 -12.79 -7.14
N THR A 239 -25.93 -11.74 -7.93
CA THR A 239 -24.88 -11.71 -8.95
C THR A 239 -23.50 -11.96 -8.34
N TYR A 240 -23.20 -11.33 -7.20
CA TYR A 240 -21.95 -11.57 -6.47
C TYR A 240 -21.82 -13.04 -6.03
N PHE A 241 -22.85 -13.63 -5.43
CA PHE A 241 -22.79 -15.01 -4.98
C PHE A 241 -22.66 -15.99 -6.14
N GLU A 242 -23.35 -15.76 -7.26
CA GLU A 242 -23.21 -16.58 -8.47
C GLU A 242 -21.79 -16.51 -9.04
N ASN A 243 -21.21 -15.31 -9.13
CA ASN A 243 -19.85 -15.10 -9.64
C ASN A 243 -18.73 -15.57 -8.69
N THR A 244 -19.06 -15.83 -7.43
CA THR A 244 -18.10 -16.32 -6.41
C THR A 244 -18.40 -17.74 -5.95
N ARG A 245 -19.33 -18.43 -6.62
CA ARG A 245 -19.70 -19.82 -6.33
C ARG A 245 -18.69 -20.76 -6.97
N GLY A 246 -17.71 -21.19 -6.19
CA GLY A 246 -16.70 -22.20 -6.57
C GLY A 246 -15.55 -22.22 -5.56
N GLU A 247 -14.94 -23.39 -5.33
CA GLU A 247 -13.81 -23.53 -4.39
C GLU A 247 -12.52 -22.86 -4.88
N ASP A 248 -12.38 -22.64 -6.20
CA ASP A 248 -11.14 -22.15 -6.84
C ASP A 248 -11.24 -20.71 -7.40
N VAL A 249 -12.06 -19.84 -6.80
CA VAL A 249 -12.07 -18.43 -7.23
C VAL A 249 -10.79 -17.74 -6.73
N ASP A 250 -9.96 -17.31 -7.68
CA ASP A 250 -8.74 -16.54 -7.39
C ASP A 250 -9.03 -15.37 -6.45
N LYS A 251 -8.14 -15.15 -5.47
CA LYS A 251 -8.20 -14.04 -4.52
C LYS A 251 -8.32 -12.69 -5.22
N ALA A 252 -7.66 -12.51 -6.36
CA ALA A 252 -7.75 -11.28 -7.14
C ALA A 252 -9.16 -11.08 -7.73
N VAL A 253 -9.75 -12.15 -8.28
CA VAL A 253 -11.12 -12.16 -8.82
C VAL A 253 -12.13 -11.91 -7.71
N LYS A 254 -11.98 -12.58 -6.56
CA LYS A 254 -12.85 -12.38 -5.40
C LYS A 254 -12.80 -10.94 -4.90
N ALA A 255 -11.62 -10.33 -4.78
CA ALA A 255 -11.46 -8.94 -4.38
C ALA A 255 -12.12 -7.96 -5.38
N ALA A 256 -11.98 -8.22 -6.69
CA ALA A 256 -12.65 -7.44 -7.73
C ALA A 256 -14.19 -7.55 -7.64
N GLN A 257 -14.71 -8.75 -7.43
CA GLN A 257 -16.15 -8.99 -7.26
C GLN A 257 -16.68 -8.35 -5.98
N THR A 258 -15.96 -8.40 -4.86
CA THR A 258 -16.36 -7.72 -3.61
C THR A 258 -16.39 -6.21 -3.76
N ARG A 259 -15.41 -5.64 -4.48
CA ARG A 259 -15.41 -4.22 -4.81
C ARG A 259 -16.61 -3.84 -5.68
N ARG A 260 -16.88 -4.64 -6.72
CA ARG A 260 -18.02 -4.43 -7.62
C ARG A 260 -19.35 -4.48 -6.86
N LEU A 261 -19.56 -5.48 -6.00
CA LEU A 261 -20.72 -5.57 -5.12
C LEU A 261 -20.89 -4.30 -4.28
N SER A 262 -19.80 -3.82 -3.67
CA SER A 262 -19.86 -2.59 -2.87
C SER A 262 -20.25 -1.39 -3.74
N GLU A 263 -19.65 -1.22 -4.91
CA GLU A 263 -19.98 -0.13 -5.83
C GLU A 263 -21.45 -0.20 -6.30
N ASP A 264 -21.94 -1.39 -6.67
CA ASP A 264 -23.32 -1.61 -7.12
C ASP A 264 -24.32 -1.27 -6.01
N VAL A 265 -24.08 -1.73 -4.77
CA VAL A 265 -24.95 -1.42 -3.61
C VAL A 265 -24.98 0.08 -3.34
N PHE A 266 -23.82 0.74 -3.29
CA PHE A 266 -23.75 2.18 -2.99
C PHE A 266 -24.28 3.06 -4.13
N SER A 267 -24.36 2.56 -5.36
CA SER A 267 -24.97 3.29 -6.48
C SER A 267 -26.49 3.38 -6.40
N VAL A 268 -27.12 2.49 -5.63
CA VAL A 268 -28.59 2.42 -5.44
C VAL A 268 -29.03 3.28 -4.26
N LEU A 269 -28.13 3.55 -3.32
CA LEU A 269 -28.37 4.39 -2.16
C LEU A 269 -28.30 5.87 -2.54
N ASP A 270 -29.15 6.68 -1.94
CA ASP A 270 -28.97 8.14 -1.99
C ASP A 270 -27.76 8.59 -1.14
N GLU A 271 -27.44 9.88 -1.18
CA GLU A 271 -26.27 10.40 -0.45
C GLU A 271 -26.37 10.24 1.07
N GLU A 272 -27.56 10.36 1.65
CA GLU A 272 -27.76 10.27 3.10
C GLU A 272 -27.70 8.82 3.57
N GLN A 273 -28.41 7.94 2.88
CA GLN A 273 -28.37 6.49 3.04
C GLN A 273 -26.94 5.95 2.86
N GLY A 274 -26.21 6.46 1.86
CA GLY A 274 -24.82 6.11 1.61
C GLY A 274 -23.93 6.51 2.79
N ARG A 275 -24.07 7.72 3.35
CA ARG A 275 -23.30 8.14 4.54
C ARG A 275 -23.62 7.30 5.77
N GLU A 276 -24.89 6.96 5.98
CA GLU A 276 -25.34 6.09 7.08
C GLU A 276 -24.75 4.68 6.94
N ALA A 277 -24.84 4.08 5.76
CA ALA A 277 -24.24 2.78 5.45
C ALA A 277 -22.73 2.77 5.75
N GLN A 278 -21.99 3.80 5.31
CA GLN A 278 -20.55 3.91 5.60
C GLN A 278 -20.24 4.00 7.10
N LYS A 279 -21.07 4.72 7.86
CA LYS A 279 -20.92 4.83 9.31
C LYS A 279 -21.13 3.47 9.98
N LEU A 280 -22.21 2.77 9.64
CA LEU A 280 -22.54 1.46 10.20
C LEU A 280 -21.50 0.39 9.84
N ILE A 281 -20.98 0.39 8.61
CA ILE A 281 -19.89 -0.50 8.17
C ILE A 281 -18.64 -0.28 9.04
N ARG A 282 -18.25 0.98 9.28
CA ARG A 282 -17.08 1.30 10.12
C ARG A 282 -17.28 0.85 11.57
N GLU A 283 -18.47 1.02 12.10
CA GLU A 283 -18.81 0.59 13.46
C GLU A 283 -18.76 -0.94 13.62
N ARG A 284 -19.33 -1.69 12.67
CA ARG A 284 -19.34 -3.16 12.70
C ARG A 284 -17.96 -3.76 12.43
N SER A 285 -17.21 -3.18 11.51
CA SER A 285 -15.83 -3.61 11.22
C SER A 285 -14.90 -3.44 12.42
N ARG A 286 -15.14 -2.41 13.27
CA ARG A 286 -14.40 -2.21 14.52
C ARG A 286 -14.83 -3.14 15.65
N LYS A 287 -16.09 -3.57 15.67
CA LYS A 287 -16.61 -4.52 16.66
C LYS A 287 -16.13 -5.95 16.40
N GLY A 288 -16.02 -6.37 15.14
CA GLY A 288 -15.52 -7.69 14.76
C GLY A 288 -14.04 -7.97 15.07
N SER A 289 -13.23 -6.93 15.34
CA SER A 289 -11.82 -7.08 15.74
C SER A 289 -11.61 -7.15 17.25
N LYS A 290 -12.68 -7.22 18.06
CA LYS A 290 -12.61 -7.23 19.54
C LYS A 290 -13.28 -8.43 20.22
N SER A 291 -13.75 -9.43 19.48
CA SER A 291 -14.31 -10.65 20.07
C SER A 291 -13.31 -11.81 20.03
N GLU A 292 -12.93 -12.26 21.23
CA GLU A 292 -12.50 -13.62 21.61
C GLU A 292 -11.07 -14.07 21.27
N THR A 293 -10.10 -13.56 22.03
CA THR A 293 -9.19 -14.50 22.72
C THR A 293 -9.73 -14.69 24.14
N PRO A 294 -10.07 -15.92 24.56
CA PRO A 294 -10.29 -16.21 25.98
C PRO A 294 -9.04 -15.79 26.76
N ASP A 295 -9.26 -15.05 27.84
CA ASP A 295 -8.20 -14.65 28.76
C ASP A 295 -7.80 -15.90 29.56
N ASP A 296 -6.75 -16.61 29.13
CA ASP A 296 -6.19 -17.81 29.77
C ASP A 296 -5.55 -17.54 31.15
N ASN A 297 -5.85 -16.39 31.78
CA ASN A 297 -5.32 -15.99 33.08
C ASN A 297 -6.36 -15.96 34.22
N VAL A 298 -7.41 -16.79 34.13
CA VAL A 298 -8.26 -17.07 35.30
C VAL A 298 -7.68 -18.28 36.04
N PRO A 299 -7.08 -18.11 37.23
CA PRO A 299 -6.65 -19.25 38.03
C PRO A 299 -7.88 -20.08 38.45
N PRO A 300 -7.78 -21.43 38.46
CA PRO A 300 -8.92 -22.27 38.77
C PRO A 300 -9.40 -22.00 40.21
N PRO A 301 -10.72 -22.05 40.46
CA PRO A 301 -11.26 -21.90 41.80
C PRO A 301 -10.72 -23.04 42.68
N SER A 302 -10.11 -22.65 43.79
CA SER A 302 -9.72 -23.57 44.86
C SER A 302 -11.00 -24.11 45.48
N ASN A 303 -11.30 -25.39 45.24
CA ASN A 303 -12.41 -26.06 45.94
C ASN A 303 -11.99 -26.42 47.37
N PRO A 304 -12.93 -26.32 48.34
CA PRO A 304 -12.73 -26.71 49.74
C PRO A 304 -12.67 -28.23 49.94
#